data_AF-A0A959QNY4-F1
#
_entry.id   AF-A0A959QNY4-F1
#
_cell.length_a   1.000
_cell.length_b   1.000
_cell.length_c   1.000
_cell.angle_alpha   90.00
_cell.angle_beta   90.00
_cell.angle_gamma   90.00
#
_symmetry.space_group_name_H-M   'P 1'
#
loop_
_entity.id
_entity.type
_entity.pdbx_description
1 polymer ?
#
loop_
_entity_poly.entity_id
_entity_poly.type
_entity_poly.pdbx_seq_one_letter_code
_entity_poly.pdbx_strand_id
1 'polypeptide(L)'
;MRPIIWSFLLLLLVASCSKEDDAAAQQLETDIALIDAWLADQGLVAESTSSGLRYIIEDPGNGTSFPTSSSFVTVAYVGKLLDGTIFEASPGGNPPSFSLSGTIKGWREGIPKFRKGGKGKLLIPSGLAYGAYSPSSKVPANAVLIFDIQLIDFQ
;
A
#
# COMPACT_ATOMS: atom_id res chain seq x y z
N MET A 1 -63.47 11.59 10.39
CA MET A 1 -63.09 11.08 9.04
C MET A 1 -62.04 12.02 8.46
N ARG A 2 -60.82 11.54 8.17
CA ARG A 2 -59.72 12.30 7.52
C ARG A 2 -59.94 12.34 6.00
N PRO A 3 -59.37 13.33 5.28
CA PRO A 3 -58.18 13.02 4.48
C PRO A 3 -57.12 14.14 4.56
N ILE A 4 -55.89 13.84 5.00
CA ILE A 4 -54.72 13.48 4.18
C ILE A 4 -54.41 14.57 3.15
N ILE A 5 -53.68 15.60 3.61
CA ILE A 5 -53.03 16.59 2.76
C ILE A 5 -51.70 15.96 2.29
N TRP A 6 -51.56 15.85 0.97
CA TRP A 6 -50.38 15.37 0.26
C TRP A 6 -49.09 16.04 0.76
N SER A 7 -48.23 15.25 1.38
CA SER A 7 -46.81 15.56 1.46
C SER A 7 -46.22 15.56 0.06
N PHE A 8 -45.98 16.74 -0.50
CA PHE A 8 -45.01 16.96 -1.57
C PHE A 8 -43.80 17.67 -0.96
N LEU A 9 -43.13 16.99 -0.04
CA LEU A 9 -41.75 17.34 0.32
C LEU A 9 -40.86 16.71 -0.76
N LEU A 10 -40.68 17.44 -1.85
CA LEU A 10 -39.66 17.13 -2.85
C LEU A 10 -38.30 17.40 -2.19
N LEU A 11 -37.83 16.42 -1.40
CA LEU A 11 -36.48 16.36 -0.90
C LEU A 11 -35.57 16.05 -2.09
N LEU A 12 -35.09 17.09 -2.76
CA LEU A 12 -33.99 17.03 -3.71
C LEU A 12 -32.72 16.62 -2.94
N LEU A 13 -32.56 15.31 -2.74
CA LEU A 13 -31.29 14.71 -2.37
C LEU A 13 -30.37 14.86 -3.58
N VAL A 14 -29.52 15.88 -3.54
CA VAL A 14 -28.32 15.98 -4.37
C VAL A 14 -27.43 14.77 -4.06
N ALA A 15 -27.57 13.71 -4.83
CA ALA A 15 -26.59 12.63 -4.95
C ALA A 15 -25.39 13.16 -5.74
N SER A 16 -24.60 14.01 -5.10
CA SER A 16 -23.34 14.56 -5.65
C SER A 16 -22.13 14.00 -4.91
N CYS A 17 -22.12 12.68 -4.71
CA CYS A 17 -20.96 11.86 -4.38
C CYS A 17 -21.21 10.51 -5.05
N SER A 18 -20.34 10.10 -5.98
CA SER A 18 -20.30 8.69 -6.45
C SER A 18 -19.16 8.46 -7.43
N LYS A 19 -18.95 9.32 -8.43
CA LYS A 19 -18.01 8.99 -9.52
C LYS A 19 -16.54 8.84 -9.11
N GLU A 20 -16.04 9.67 -8.20
CA GLU A 20 -14.63 9.61 -7.77
C GLU A 20 -14.38 8.49 -6.76
N ASP A 21 -15.29 8.29 -5.80
CA ASP A 21 -15.22 7.21 -4.82
C ASP A 21 -15.35 5.83 -5.49
N ASP A 22 -16.24 5.71 -6.48
CA ASP A 22 -16.42 4.48 -7.25
C ASP A 22 -15.17 4.12 -8.06
N ALA A 23 -14.50 5.11 -8.66
CA ALA A 23 -13.28 4.88 -9.43
C ALA A 23 -12.11 4.42 -8.54
N ALA A 24 -11.96 4.99 -7.35
CA ALA A 24 -10.93 4.57 -6.40
C ALA A 24 -11.17 3.14 -5.88
N ALA A 25 -12.42 2.78 -5.61
CA ALA A 25 -12.79 1.42 -5.22
C ALA A 25 -12.51 0.40 -6.33
N GLN A 26 -12.90 0.72 -7.57
CA GLN A 26 -12.63 -0.13 -8.74
C GLN A 26 -11.13 -0.30 -9.01
N GLN A 27 -10.35 0.76 -8.84
CA GLN A 27 -8.89 0.68 -8.98
C GLN A 27 -8.28 -0.21 -7.90
N LEU A 28 -8.75 -0.11 -6.65
CA LEU A 28 -8.29 -0.99 -5.57
C LEU A 28 -8.61 -2.46 -5.86
N GLU A 29 -9.81 -2.77 -6.36
CA GLU A 29 -10.18 -4.13 -6.77
C GLU A 29 -9.27 -4.66 -7.88
N THR A 30 -8.96 -3.81 -8.87
CA THR A 30 -8.03 -4.14 -9.96
C THR A 30 -6.63 -4.43 -9.43
N ASP A 31 -6.12 -3.57 -8.55
CA ASP A 31 -4.80 -3.73 -7.95
C ASP A 31 -4.70 -5.02 -7.13
N ILE A 32 -5.75 -5.32 -6.34
CA ILE A 32 -5.83 -6.55 -5.56
C ILE A 32 -5.80 -7.78 -6.47
N ALA A 33 -6.60 -7.79 -7.54
CA ALA A 33 -6.61 -8.90 -8.48
C ALA A 33 -5.24 -9.12 -9.15
N LEU A 34 -4.55 -8.04 -9.53
CA LEU A 34 -3.20 -8.11 -10.09
C LEU A 34 -2.18 -8.65 -9.07
N ILE A 35 -2.26 -8.20 -7.82
CA ILE A 35 -1.39 -8.68 -6.74
C ILE A 35 -1.62 -10.17 -6.47
N ASP A 36 -2.87 -10.60 -6.33
CA ASP A 36 -3.21 -11.98 -6.01
C ASP A 36 -2.84 -12.93 -7.17
N ALA A 37 -3.00 -12.49 -8.43
CA ALA A 37 -2.52 -13.22 -9.60
C ALA A 37 -0.98 -13.35 -9.62
N TRP A 38 -0.27 -12.26 -9.30
CA TRP A 38 1.19 -12.29 -9.21
C TRP A 38 1.67 -13.23 -8.10
N LEU A 39 1.05 -13.18 -6.92
CA LEU A 39 1.38 -14.08 -5.81
C LEU A 39 1.16 -15.56 -6.20
N ALA A 40 0.06 -15.87 -6.87
CA ALA A 40 -0.25 -17.21 -7.34
C ALA A 40 0.77 -17.71 -8.37
N ASP A 41 1.15 -16.88 -9.34
CA ASP A 41 2.19 -17.21 -10.35
C ASP A 41 3.55 -17.49 -9.70
N GLN A 42 3.89 -16.74 -8.65
CA GLN A 42 5.13 -16.93 -7.89
C GLN A 42 5.06 -18.06 -6.86
N GLY A 43 3.89 -18.68 -6.66
CA GLY A 43 3.68 -19.71 -5.64
C GLY A 43 3.84 -19.18 -4.21
N LEU A 44 3.56 -17.89 -3.98
CA LEU A 44 3.73 -17.21 -2.70
C LEU A 44 2.38 -17.03 -2.00
N VAL A 45 2.40 -17.12 -0.67
CA VAL A 45 1.26 -16.80 0.19
C VAL A 45 1.60 -15.57 1.01
N ALA A 46 0.70 -14.58 1.01
CA ALA A 46 0.88 -13.33 1.72
C ALA A 46 -0.24 -13.08 2.73
N GLU A 47 0.08 -12.38 3.80
CA GLU A 47 -0.91 -11.79 4.70
C GLU A 47 -1.50 -10.52 4.07
N SER A 48 -2.74 -10.19 4.42
CA SER A 48 -3.47 -9.03 3.89
C SER A 48 -3.93 -8.10 4.99
N THR A 49 -3.94 -6.80 4.73
CA THR A 49 -4.57 -5.80 5.59
C THR A 49 -5.90 -5.32 5.02
N SER A 50 -6.68 -4.58 5.82
CA SER A 50 -7.96 -4.02 5.39
C SER A 50 -7.84 -2.93 4.31
N SER A 51 -6.65 -2.35 4.12
CA SER A 51 -6.39 -1.37 3.05
C SER A 51 -6.03 -2.01 1.71
N GLY A 52 -5.90 -3.34 1.68
CA GLY A 52 -5.51 -4.11 0.49
C GLY A 52 -4.01 -4.36 0.37
N LEU A 53 -3.17 -3.79 1.25
CA LEU A 53 -1.74 -4.12 1.31
C LEU A 53 -1.57 -5.63 1.51
N ARG A 54 -0.65 -6.25 0.76
CA ARG A 54 -0.15 -7.59 1.06
C ARG A 54 1.27 -7.54 1.59
N TYR A 55 1.61 -8.43 2.50
CA TYR A 55 2.97 -8.57 2.98
C TYR A 55 3.37 -10.03 3.22
N ILE A 56 4.66 -10.28 3.11
CA ILE A 56 5.29 -11.57 3.38
C ILE A 56 6.43 -11.31 4.34
N ILE A 57 6.49 -12.04 5.46
CA ILE A 57 7.64 -12.07 6.35
C ILE A 57 8.49 -13.28 5.97
N GLU A 58 9.64 -13.03 5.35
CA GLU A 58 10.59 -14.09 4.95
C GLU A 58 11.57 -14.40 6.08
N ASP A 59 11.99 -13.35 6.81
CA ASP A 59 12.79 -13.46 8.03
C ASP A 59 12.11 -12.60 9.10
N PRO A 60 11.68 -13.16 10.25
CA PRO A 60 11.03 -12.38 11.30
C PRO A 60 11.97 -11.37 11.96
N GLY A 61 13.28 -11.51 11.79
CA GLY A 61 14.29 -10.72 12.50
C GLY A 61 14.47 -11.16 13.95
N ASN A 62 15.36 -10.47 14.66
CA ASN A 62 15.72 -10.78 16.05
C ASN A 62 15.25 -9.72 17.05
N GLY A 63 14.63 -8.63 16.58
CA GLY A 63 14.05 -7.60 17.43
C GLY A 63 12.83 -8.09 18.23
N THR A 64 12.53 -7.39 19.33
CA THR A 64 11.33 -7.64 20.15
C THR A 64 10.25 -6.58 19.95
N SER A 65 10.57 -5.47 19.30
CA SER A 65 9.69 -4.34 19.04
C SER A 65 9.47 -4.14 17.54
N PHE A 66 8.41 -3.39 17.24
CA PHE A 66 8.04 -2.95 15.89
C PHE A 66 8.11 -1.42 15.82
N PRO A 67 8.48 -0.83 14.68
CA PRO A 67 8.37 0.61 14.50
C PRO A 67 6.90 1.03 14.50
N THR A 68 6.66 2.29 14.82
CA THR A 68 5.35 2.91 14.64
C THR A 68 5.27 3.60 13.29
N SER A 69 4.09 4.03 12.85
CA SER A 69 3.92 4.73 11.57
C SER A 69 4.61 6.11 11.51
N SER A 70 5.15 6.61 12.62
CA SER A 70 5.94 7.83 12.73
C SER A 70 7.42 7.60 13.08
N SER A 71 7.85 6.34 13.21
CA SER A 71 9.24 6.02 13.52
C SER A 71 10.19 6.44 12.40
N PHE A 72 11.43 6.71 12.78
CA PHE A 72 12.53 6.86 11.83
C PHE A 72 13.15 5.50 11.60
N VAL A 73 13.14 5.00 10.37
CA VAL A 73 13.56 3.62 10.03
C VAL A 73 14.77 3.63 9.12
N THR A 74 15.69 2.71 9.35
CA THR A 74 16.81 2.41 8.44
C THR A 74 16.48 1.13 7.70
N VAL A 75 16.40 1.21 6.37
CA VAL A 75 15.92 0.08 5.54
C VAL A 75 16.79 -0.12 4.32
N ALA A 76 17.14 -1.37 4.03
CA ALA A 76 17.59 -1.75 2.70
C ALA A 76 16.37 -2.20 1.90
N TYR A 77 16.25 -1.76 0.66
CA TYR A 77 15.07 -2.04 -0.16
C TYR A 77 15.37 -2.09 -1.65
N VAL A 78 14.49 -2.80 -2.37
CA VAL A 78 14.39 -2.76 -3.84
C VAL A 78 12.93 -2.58 -4.20
N GLY A 79 12.62 -1.49 -4.89
CA GLY A 79 11.30 -1.18 -5.45
C GLY A 79 11.20 -1.62 -6.91
N LYS A 80 10.21 -2.46 -7.20
CA LYS A 80 9.96 -3.02 -8.55
C LYS A 80 8.47 -3.04 -8.89
N LEU A 81 8.18 -3.04 -10.18
CA LEU A 81 6.83 -3.30 -10.71
C LEU A 81 6.55 -4.81 -10.76
N LEU A 82 5.29 -5.18 -11.01
CA LEU A 82 4.87 -6.59 -11.13
C LEU A 82 5.61 -7.34 -12.25
N ASP A 83 6.04 -6.63 -13.30
CA ASP A 83 6.82 -7.19 -14.41
C ASP A 83 8.32 -7.38 -14.09
N GLY A 84 8.74 -7.02 -12.87
CA GLY A 84 10.13 -7.10 -12.40
C GLY A 84 10.98 -5.85 -12.70
N THR A 85 10.44 -4.83 -13.37
CA THR A 85 11.16 -3.57 -13.63
C THR A 85 11.52 -2.88 -12.32
N ILE A 86 12.81 -2.81 -12.01
CA ILE A 86 13.32 -2.07 -10.85
C ILE A 86 13.29 -0.57 -11.15
N PHE A 87 12.50 0.17 -10.38
CA PHE A 87 12.44 1.62 -10.49
C PHE A 87 13.33 2.33 -9.46
N GLU A 88 13.58 1.70 -8.32
CA GLU A 88 14.39 2.27 -7.23
C GLU A 88 15.05 1.16 -6.38
N ALA A 89 16.24 1.43 -5.83
CA ALA A 89 16.89 0.55 -4.87
C ALA A 89 17.79 1.35 -3.92
N SER A 90 17.90 0.91 -2.67
CA SER A 90 18.85 1.50 -1.71
C SER A 90 20.30 1.19 -2.10
N PRO A 91 21.26 2.10 -1.84
CA PRO A 91 22.68 1.80 -1.98
C PRO A 91 23.12 0.60 -1.12
N GLY A 92 24.03 -0.21 -1.65
CA GLY A 92 24.65 -1.30 -0.90
C GLY A 92 25.57 -0.78 0.22
N GLY A 93 25.60 -1.48 1.36
CA GLY A 93 26.52 -1.23 2.46
C GLY A 93 26.16 -0.05 3.39
N ASN A 94 25.42 0.94 2.91
CA ASN A 94 24.94 2.06 3.73
C ASN A 94 23.43 2.30 3.50
N PRO A 95 22.55 1.55 4.20
CA PRO A 95 21.11 1.68 4.03
C PRO A 95 20.61 3.07 4.46
N PRO A 96 19.73 3.70 3.68
CA PRO A 96 19.17 5.01 4.00
C PRO A 96 18.20 4.94 5.19
N SER A 97 18.02 6.10 5.83
CA SER A 97 17.04 6.30 6.89
C SER A 97 15.91 7.23 6.45
N PHE A 98 14.67 6.90 6.82
CA PHE A 98 13.47 7.64 6.46
C PHE A 98 12.59 7.90 7.68
N SER A 99 11.93 9.05 7.73
CA SER A 99 10.75 9.20 8.57
C SER A 99 9.58 8.50 7.89
N LEU A 100 8.99 7.49 8.52
CA LEU A 100 7.85 6.78 7.93
C LEU A 100 6.70 7.73 7.59
N SER A 101 6.44 8.77 8.40
CA SER A 101 5.37 9.73 8.13
C SER A 101 5.53 10.49 6.81
N GLY A 102 6.76 10.61 6.30
CA GLY A 102 7.09 11.25 5.03
C GLY A 102 7.13 10.29 3.83
N THR A 103 6.81 9.01 4.03
CA THR A 103 6.80 7.98 2.98
C THR A 103 5.38 7.68 2.48
N ILE A 104 5.28 6.88 1.42
CA ILE A 104 4.00 6.39 0.89
C ILE A 104 3.21 5.63 1.97
N LYS A 105 1.87 5.64 1.86
CA LYS A 105 0.98 5.02 2.86
C LYS A 105 1.28 3.53 3.06
N GLY A 106 1.62 2.82 1.97
CA GLY A 106 1.98 1.40 2.04
C GLY A 106 3.21 1.12 2.89
N TRP A 107 4.20 2.03 2.93
CA TRP A 107 5.36 1.90 3.83
C TRP A 107 4.98 2.19 5.29
N ARG A 108 4.21 3.26 5.52
CA ARG A 108 3.70 3.63 6.85
C ARG A 108 2.89 2.52 7.51
N GLU A 109 2.21 1.72 6.71
CA GLU A 109 1.42 0.58 7.16
C GLU A 109 2.23 -0.73 7.21
N GLY A 110 3.04 -0.97 6.18
CA GLY A 110 3.74 -2.24 5.96
C GLY A 110 5.02 -2.41 6.76
N ILE A 111 5.84 -1.36 6.89
CA ILE A 111 7.11 -1.47 7.65
C ILE A 111 6.88 -1.83 9.13
N PRO A 112 5.85 -1.30 9.82
CA PRO A 112 5.44 -1.75 11.15
C PRO A 112 5.06 -3.23 11.29
N LYS A 113 4.99 -4.01 10.19
CA LYS A 113 4.84 -5.47 10.25
C LYS A 113 6.16 -6.22 10.45
N PHE A 114 7.29 -5.55 10.25
CA PHE A 114 8.63 -6.11 10.43
C PHE A 114 9.22 -5.68 11.78
N ARG A 115 9.93 -6.59 12.43
CA ARG A 115 10.79 -6.27 13.58
C ARG A 115 12.17 -5.87 13.10
N LYS A 116 12.96 -5.29 14.00
CA LYS A 116 14.39 -5.05 13.72
C LYS A 116 15.07 -6.33 13.24
N GLY A 117 15.82 -6.22 12.15
CA GLY A 117 16.49 -7.31 11.45
C GLY A 117 15.61 -8.08 10.45
N GLY A 118 14.29 -7.88 10.48
CA GLY A 118 13.34 -8.64 9.66
C GLY A 118 13.43 -8.33 8.17
N LYS A 119 13.04 -9.29 7.35
CA LYS A 119 13.04 -9.23 5.88
C LYS A 119 11.74 -9.74 5.31
N GLY A 120 11.39 -9.22 4.13
CA GLY A 120 10.32 -9.79 3.33
C GLY A 120 9.83 -8.84 2.28
N LYS A 121 8.55 -8.93 1.94
CA LYS A 121 7.95 -8.20 0.82
C LYS A 121 6.73 -7.40 1.23
N LEU A 122 6.58 -6.24 0.62
CA LEU A 122 5.35 -5.46 0.59
C LEU A 122 4.84 -5.40 -0.85
N LEU A 123 3.59 -5.76 -1.09
CA LEU A 123 2.91 -5.56 -2.37
C LEU A 123 1.81 -4.53 -2.14
N ILE A 124 2.01 -3.37 -2.74
CA ILE A 124 1.33 -2.12 -2.39
C ILE A 124 0.39 -1.75 -3.53
N PRO A 125 -0.94 -1.78 -3.32
CA PRO A 125 -1.90 -1.20 -4.24
C PRO A 125 -1.55 0.25 -4.57
N SER A 126 -1.85 0.68 -5.79
CA SER A 126 -1.46 1.99 -6.31
C SER A 126 -1.98 3.14 -5.43
N GLY A 127 -3.20 3.04 -4.89
CA GLY A 127 -3.79 4.02 -3.96
C GLY A 127 -3.05 4.18 -2.62
N LEU A 128 -2.26 3.18 -2.22
CA LEU A 128 -1.35 3.25 -1.06
C LEU A 128 0.07 3.69 -1.45
N ALA A 129 0.34 3.81 -2.75
CA ALA A 129 1.57 4.29 -3.35
C ALA A 129 1.38 5.68 -3.97
N TYR A 130 1.45 5.79 -5.30
CA TYR A 130 1.41 7.05 -6.04
C TYR A 130 0.06 7.32 -6.75
N GLY A 131 -0.89 6.38 -6.66
CA GLY A 131 -2.25 6.49 -7.20
C GLY A 131 -2.28 6.79 -8.70
N ALA A 132 -3.19 7.66 -9.11
CA ALA A 132 -3.38 8.07 -10.51
C ALA A 132 -2.25 8.96 -11.07
N TYR A 133 -1.18 9.19 -10.31
CA TYR A 133 -0.04 9.99 -10.73
C TYR A 133 1.18 9.12 -11.00
N SER A 134 1.94 9.50 -12.03
CA SER A 134 3.24 8.91 -12.34
C SER A 134 4.34 9.74 -11.66
N PRO A 135 5.07 9.21 -10.66
CA PRO A 135 6.12 9.96 -9.96
C PRO A 135 7.42 10.04 -10.78
N SER A 136 7.58 9.17 -11.78
CA SER A 136 8.74 9.13 -12.68
C SER A 136 8.38 8.39 -13.97
N SER A 137 9.20 8.52 -15.01
CA SER A 137 9.00 7.80 -16.27
C SER A 137 9.01 6.27 -16.16
N LYS A 138 9.53 5.72 -15.04
CA LYS A 138 9.59 4.28 -14.78
C LYS A 138 8.36 3.74 -14.05
N VAL A 139 7.60 4.60 -13.38
CA VAL A 139 6.45 4.19 -12.56
C VAL A 139 5.20 4.79 -13.18
N PRO A 140 4.39 4.02 -13.92
CA PRO A 140 3.17 4.54 -14.51
C PRO A 140 2.13 4.89 -13.44
N ALA A 141 1.12 5.66 -13.83
CA ALA A 141 -0.06 5.87 -13.00
C ALA A 141 -0.74 4.53 -12.70
N ASN A 142 -1.37 4.42 -11.53
CA ASN A 142 -2.05 3.22 -11.04
C ASN A 142 -1.15 1.97 -10.99
N ALA A 143 0.15 2.17 -10.82
CA ALA A 143 1.08 1.05 -10.68
C ALA A 143 1.01 0.41 -9.29
N VAL A 144 0.81 -0.90 -9.26
CA VAL A 144 1.13 -1.74 -8.10
C VAL A 144 2.65 -1.79 -7.93
N LEU A 145 3.11 -1.59 -6.68
CA LEU A 145 4.53 -1.63 -6.35
C LEU A 145 4.84 -2.86 -5.49
N ILE A 146 5.97 -3.50 -5.76
CA ILE A 146 6.56 -4.50 -4.87
C ILE A 146 7.81 -3.90 -4.27
N PHE A 147 7.95 -4.01 -2.95
CA PHE A 147 9.19 -3.72 -2.26
C PHE A 147 9.70 -4.99 -1.58
N ASP A 148 10.92 -5.41 -1.92
CA ASP A 148 11.70 -6.27 -1.03
C ASP A 148 12.31 -5.36 0.05
N ILE A 149 12.06 -5.67 1.32
CA ILE A 149 12.44 -4.87 2.48
C ILE A 149 13.33 -5.68 3.40
N GLN A 150 14.38 -5.05 3.91
CA GLN A 150 15.06 -5.45 5.14
C GLN A 150 15.06 -4.28 6.12
N LEU A 151 14.38 -4.44 7.27
CA LEU A 151 14.39 -3.46 8.34
C LEU A 151 15.66 -3.61 9.17
N ILE A 152 16.59 -2.67 9.04
CA ILE A 152 17.90 -2.72 9.68
C ILE A 152 17.81 -2.19 11.12
N ASP A 153 17.19 -1.03 11.29
CA ASP A 153 17.01 -0.38 12.58
C ASP A 153 15.84 0.60 12.58
N PHE A 154 15.42 1.06 13.76
CA PHE A 154 14.46 2.15 13.90
C PHE A 154 14.56 2.86 15.25
N GLN A 155 14.02 4.08 15.29
CA GLN A 155 13.90 4.94 16.47
C GLN A 155 12.45 5.40 16.66
#